data_AF-A0A355S4H9-F1
#
_entry.id   AF-A0A355S4H9-F1
#
_cell.length_a   1.000
_cell.length_b   1.000
_cell.length_c   1.000
_cell.angle_alpha   90.00
_cell.angle_beta   90.00
_cell.angle_gamma   90.00
#
_symmetry.space_group_name_H-M   'P 1'
#
loop_
_entity.id
_entity.type
_entity.pdbx_description
1 polymer ?
#
loop_
_entity_poly.entity_id
_entity_poly.type
_entity_poly.pdbx_seq_one_letter_code
_entity_poly.pdbx_strand_id
1 'polypeptide(L)'
;TLHSHNAKRREILDQLDVSLKLSRKKVQLQQDAYDKLNQLKETRKALNLYSQELHTIIKPLERTIYQVNGFLAKYGNYKNVDYIQADADKFTPELFSQCKSALEEVVRIVDKSGYQRDNPWNGCMLTSITYEFRQQFSVDSEKLLTFVSNGIALYNEIISLLGSAKLTPSYEITSDVIVLFNLAKESPNIPVKWLECNIDKQIEQVANCIELLKKRNSL
;
A
#
# COMPACT_ATOMS: atom_id res chain seq x y z
N THR A 1 97.97 5.47 -6.08
CA THR A 1 97.18 4.99 -7.24
C THR A 1 96.77 3.54 -7.00
N LEU A 2 95.80 3.32 -6.10
CA LEU A 2 95.34 1.98 -5.75
C LEU A 2 94.10 1.66 -6.58
N HIS A 3 94.29 1.26 -7.84
CA HIS A 3 93.22 0.72 -8.68
C HIS A 3 92.87 -0.68 -8.16
N SER A 4 92.00 -0.74 -7.14
CA SER A 4 91.48 -1.99 -6.58
C SER A 4 90.62 -2.72 -7.61
N HIS A 5 91.20 -3.73 -8.23
CA HIS A 5 90.53 -4.67 -9.14
C HIS A 5 89.31 -5.35 -8.48
N ASN A 6 89.33 -5.49 -7.14
CA ASN A 6 88.24 -6.06 -6.36
C ASN A 6 87.04 -5.12 -6.20
N ALA A 7 87.28 -3.80 -6.12
CA ALA A 7 86.19 -2.81 -6.11
C ALA A 7 85.44 -2.80 -7.44
N LYS A 8 86.17 -2.81 -8.56
CA LYS A 8 85.59 -2.87 -9.91
C LYS A 8 84.80 -4.16 -10.16
N ARG A 9 85.29 -5.30 -9.66
CA ARG A 9 84.60 -6.59 -9.78
C ARG A 9 83.30 -6.63 -8.98
N ARG A 10 83.27 -6.01 -7.79
CA ARG A 10 82.08 -5.90 -6.94
C ARG A 10 81.03 -4.97 -7.56
N GLU A 11 81.48 -3.85 -8.11
CA GLU A 11 80.62 -2.90 -8.84
C GLU A 11 80.00 -3.53 -10.10
N ILE A 12 80.76 -4.33 -10.85
CA ILE A 12 80.25 -5.10 -11.99
C ILE A 12 79.23 -6.16 -11.54
N LEU A 13 79.48 -6.84 -10.42
CA LEU A 13 78.53 -7.81 -9.85
C LEU A 13 77.22 -7.14 -9.41
N ASP A 14 77.29 -5.97 -8.78
CA ASP A 14 76.10 -5.20 -8.40
C ASP A 14 75.31 -4.72 -9.63
N GLN A 15 75.99 -4.28 -10.70
CA GLN A 15 75.33 -3.91 -11.96
C GLN A 15 74.66 -5.11 -12.64
N LEU A 16 75.28 -6.29 -12.59
CA LEU A 16 74.69 -7.53 -13.11
C LEU A 16 73.47 -7.96 -12.30
N ASP A 17 73.51 -7.84 -10.97
CA ASP A 17 72.38 -8.15 -10.09
C ASP A 17 71.19 -7.20 -10.33
N VAL A 18 71.45 -5.89 -10.50
CA VAL A 18 70.42 -4.91 -10.87
C VAL A 18 69.81 -5.22 -12.23
N SER A 19 70.63 -5.57 -13.22
CA SER A 19 70.15 -5.93 -14.58
C SER A 19 69.32 -7.22 -14.56
N LEU A 20 69.72 -8.22 -13.78
CA LEU A 20 68.97 -9.46 -13.58
C LEU A 20 67.63 -9.21 -12.87
N LYS A 21 67.60 -8.36 -11.84
CA LYS A 21 66.36 -7.96 -11.15
C LYS A 21 65.41 -7.20 -12.08
N LEU A 22 65.92 -6.29 -12.91
CA LEU A 22 65.13 -5.58 -13.93
C LEU A 22 64.58 -6.53 -15.00
N SER A 23 65.39 -7.48 -15.48
CA SER A 23 64.97 -8.51 -16.43
C SER A 23 63.87 -9.41 -15.84
N ARG A 24 64.05 -9.91 -14.60
CA ARG A 24 63.03 -10.69 -13.89
C ARG A 24 61.74 -9.91 -13.68
N LYS A 25 61.83 -8.64 -13.25
CA LYS A 25 60.65 -7.77 -13.08
C LYS A 25 59.92 -7.52 -14.41
N LYS A 26 60.66 -7.36 -15.52
CA LYS A 26 60.08 -7.21 -16.86
C LYS A 26 59.36 -8.49 -17.31
N VAL A 27 59.98 -9.65 -17.11
CA VAL A 27 59.35 -10.96 -17.41
C VAL A 27 58.10 -11.18 -16.56
N GLN A 28 58.15 -10.85 -15.27
CA GLN A 28 57.01 -10.98 -14.36
C GLN A 28 55.88 -10.01 -14.73
N LEU A 29 56.20 -8.75 -15.09
CA LEU A 29 55.22 -7.80 -15.59
C LEU A 29 54.57 -8.25 -16.92
N GLN A 30 55.35 -8.87 -17.81
CA GLN A 30 54.82 -9.45 -19.04
C GLN A 30 53.91 -10.63 -18.73
N GLN A 31 54.31 -11.53 -17.82
CA GLN A 31 53.49 -12.66 -17.40
C GLN A 31 52.16 -12.20 -16.76
N ASP A 32 52.21 -11.24 -15.83
CA ASP A 32 51.02 -10.64 -15.23
C ASP A 32 50.10 -9.98 -16.26
N ALA A 33 50.68 -9.35 -17.30
CA ALA A 33 49.93 -8.78 -18.40
C ALA A 33 49.25 -9.86 -19.27
N TYR A 34 49.95 -10.98 -19.53
CA TYR A 34 49.38 -12.14 -20.24
C TYR A 34 48.26 -12.81 -19.43
N ASP A 35 48.43 -12.95 -18.12
CA ASP A 35 47.42 -13.53 -17.24
C ASP A 35 46.16 -12.66 -17.19
N LYS A 36 46.32 -11.34 -17.05
CA LYS A 36 45.20 -10.38 -17.16
C LYS A 36 44.52 -10.42 -18.52
N LEU A 37 45.29 -10.54 -19.61
CA LEU A 37 44.75 -10.68 -20.96
C LEU A 37 43.90 -11.96 -21.08
N ASN A 38 44.36 -13.07 -20.52
CA ASN A 38 43.63 -14.33 -20.52
C ASN A 38 42.34 -14.24 -19.69
N GLN A 39 42.39 -13.65 -18.51
CA GLN A 39 41.19 -13.37 -17.71
C GLN A 39 40.15 -12.54 -18.47
N LEU A 40 40.59 -11.50 -19.18
CA LEU A 40 39.70 -10.66 -20.00
C LEU A 40 39.10 -11.45 -21.17
N LYS A 41 39.87 -12.34 -21.81
CA LYS A 41 39.36 -13.21 -22.87
C LYS A 41 38.29 -14.19 -22.36
N GLU A 42 38.53 -14.84 -21.22
CA GLU A 42 37.55 -15.73 -20.61
C GLU A 42 36.28 -14.98 -20.19
N THR A 43 36.44 -13.80 -19.59
CA THR A 43 35.30 -12.94 -19.21
C THR A 43 34.49 -12.53 -20.44
N ARG A 44 35.15 -12.13 -21.52
CA ARG A 44 34.48 -11.80 -22.79
C ARG A 44 33.73 -13.00 -23.36
N LYS A 45 34.33 -14.20 -23.29
CA LYS A 45 33.69 -15.43 -23.75
C LYS A 45 32.44 -15.75 -22.93
N ALA A 46 32.51 -15.63 -21.61
CA ALA A 46 31.36 -15.82 -20.72
C ALA A 46 30.24 -14.83 -21.00
N LEU A 47 30.56 -13.54 -21.19
CA LEU A 47 29.58 -12.51 -21.54
C LEU A 47 28.89 -12.77 -22.89
N ASN A 48 29.66 -13.21 -23.89
CA ASN A 48 29.12 -13.57 -25.20
C ASN A 48 28.18 -14.77 -25.11
N LEU A 49 28.54 -15.81 -24.34
CA LEU A 49 27.68 -16.97 -24.11
C LEU A 49 26.38 -16.57 -23.42
N TYR A 50 26.48 -15.77 -22.36
CA TYR A 50 25.30 -15.25 -21.66
C TYR A 50 24.39 -14.45 -22.59
N SER A 51 24.96 -13.59 -23.45
CA SER A 51 24.17 -12.86 -24.45
C SER A 51 23.48 -13.79 -25.45
N GLN A 52 24.12 -14.87 -25.87
CA GLN A 52 23.51 -15.86 -26.76
C GLN A 52 22.36 -16.60 -26.06
N GLU A 53 22.57 -17.06 -24.82
CA GLU A 53 21.56 -17.74 -24.01
C GLU A 53 20.33 -16.85 -23.79
N LEU A 54 20.52 -15.57 -23.48
CA LEU A 54 19.44 -14.60 -23.29
C LEU A 54 18.50 -14.48 -24.50
N HIS A 55 19.05 -14.61 -25.70
CA HIS A 55 18.32 -14.49 -26.97
C HIS A 55 17.94 -15.85 -27.58
N THR A 56 18.31 -16.95 -26.94
CA THR A 56 17.93 -18.29 -27.40
C THR A 56 16.45 -18.53 -27.11
N ILE A 57 15.73 -19.07 -28.11
CA ILE A 57 14.31 -19.39 -28.00
C ILE A 57 14.16 -20.71 -27.26
N ILE A 58 13.39 -20.72 -26.18
CA ILE A 58 13.15 -21.90 -25.35
C ILE A 58 11.76 -22.48 -25.69
N LYS A 59 11.72 -23.77 -26.02
CA LYS A 59 10.48 -24.55 -26.23
C LYS A 59 10.00 -25.16 -24.91
N PRO A 60 8.68 -25.36 -24.70
CA PRO A 60 7.58 -25.23 -25.66
C PRO A 60 6.96 -23.83 -25.77
N LEU A 61 7.31 -22.89 -24.89
CA LEU A 61 6.69 -21.55 -24.84
C LEU A 61 7.12 -20.62 -25.99
N GLU A 62 8.17 -20.97 -26.72
CA GLU A 62 8.72 -20.20 -27.85
C GLU A 62 9.09 -18.75 -27.48
N ARG A 63 9.62 -18.56 -26.27
CA ARG A 63 10.05 -17.26 -25.75
C ARG A 63 11.52 -17.29 -25.39
N THR A 64 12.16 -16.13 -25.47
CA THR A 64 13.52 -15.92 -24.99
C THR A 64 13.51 -15.45 -23.53
N ILE A 65 14.58 -15.73 -22.78
CA ILE A 65 14.73 -15.27 -21.40
C ILE A 65 14.64 -13.74 -21.32
N TYR A 66 15.20 -13.05 -22.31
CA TYR A 66 15.10 -11.60 -22.44
C TYR A 66 13.64 -11.10 -22.49
N GLN A 67 12.79 -11.75 -23.29
CA GLN A 67 11.38 -11.37 -23.39
C GLN A 67 10.64 -11.61 -22.08
N VAL A 68 10.85 -12.76 -21.45
CA VAL A 68 10.21 -13.12 -20.17
C VAL A 68 10.59 -12.13 -19.08
N ASN A 69 11.87 -11.79 -18.95
CA ASN A 69 12.32 -10.79 -17.98
C ASN A 69 11.71 -9.41 -18.25
N GLY A 70 11.56 -9.02 -19.52
CA GLY A 70 10.86 -7.79 -19.90
C GLY A 70 9.38 -7.78 -19.50
N PHE A 71 8.71 -8.93 -19.58
CA PHE A 71 7.33 -9.07 -19.08
C PHE A 71 7.27 -9.01 -17.55
N LEU A 72 8.15 -9.75 -16.86
CA LEU A 72 8.20 -9.78 -15.39
C LEU A 72 8.51 -8.40 -14.79
N ALA A 73 9.38 -7.62 -15.42
CA ALA A 73 9.72 -6.28 -14.97
C ALA A 73 8.50 -5.33 -14.89
N LYS A 74 7.48 -5.54 -15.75
CA LYS A 74 6.24 -4.75 -15.71
C LYS A 74 5.40 -5.02 -14.46
N TYR A 75 5.57 -6.20 -13.84
CA TYR A 75 4.78 -6.64 -12.71
C TYR A 75 5.48 -6.47 -11.36
N GLY A 76 6.64 -5.79 -11.30
CA GLY A 76 7.42 -5.63 -10.07
C GLY A 76 6.70 -4.95 -8.90
N ASN A 77 5.66 -4.16 -9.17
CA ASN A 77 4.86 -3.48 -8.15
C ASN A 77 3.67 -4.30 -7.63
N TYR A 78 3.40 -5.48 -8.21
CA TYR A 78 2.29 -6.33 -7.81
C TYR A 78 2.72 -7.25 -6.66
N LYS A 79 1.79 -7.59 -5.78
CA LYS A 79 2.04 -8.59 -4.72
C LYS A 79 2.23 -9.97 -5.36
N ASN A 80 3.25 -10.68 -4.90
CA ASN A 80 3.41 -12.09 -5.24
C ASN A 80 2.23 -12.89 -4.69
N VAL A 81 1.68 -13.75 -5.53
CA VAL A 81 0.62 -14.68 -5.16
C VAL A 81 1.27 -16.04 -4.95
N ASP A 82 0.95 -16.71 -3.84
CA ASP A 82 1.42 -18.07 -3.53
C ASP A 82 0.65 -19.09 -4.39
N TYR A 83 0.89 -19.04 -5.70
CA TYR A 83 0.29 -19.94 -6.68
C TYR A 83 1.38 -20.66 -7.45
N ILE A 84 1.35 -21.99 -7.39
CA ILE A 84 2.26 -22.84 -8.15
C ILE A 84 1.45 -23.51 -9.26
N GLN A 85 1.72 -23.13 -10.50
CA GLN A 85 1.12 -23.77 -11.67
C GLN A 85 1.74 -25.16 -11.87
N ALA A 86 0.91 -26.20 -11.86
CA ALA A 86 1.34 -27.55 -12.25
C ALA A 86 1.71 -27.60 -13.73
N ASP A 87 2.74 -28.39 -14.07
CA ASP A 87 3.22 -28.63 -15.44
C ASP A 87 3.59 -27.35 -16.22
N ALA A 88 4.13 -26.34 -15.54
CA ALA A 88 4.51 -25.06 -16.14
C ALA A 88 5.55 -25.19 -17.28
N ASP A 89 6.34 -26.27 -17.28
CA ASP A 89 7.33 -26.62 -18.30
C ASP A 89 6.71 -27.00 -19.65
N LYS A 90 5.43 -27.41 -19.67
CA LYS A 90 4.72 -27.87 -20.88
C LYS A 90 3.89 -26.78 -21.56
N PHE A 91 3.95 -25.54 -21.07
CA PHE A 91 3.12 -24.44 -21.59
C PHE A 91 3.54 -24.04 -23.01
N THR A 92 2.60 -24.16 -23.95
CA THR A 92 2.73 -23.59 -25.29
C THR A 92 2.19 -22.15 -25.34
N PRO A 93 2.53 -21.34 -26.36
CA PRO A 93 1.97 -20.00 -26.54
C PRO A 93 0.44 -19.99 -26.55
N GLU A 94 -0.18 -21.01 -27.14
CA GLU A 94 -1.63 -21.14 -27.26
C GLU A 94 -2.26 -21.38 -25.89
N LEU A 95 -1.74 -22.34 -25.12
CA LEU A 95 -2.23 -22.63 -23.77
C LEU A 95 -2.08 -21.40 -22.86
N PHE A 96 -0.94 -20.71 -22.95
CA PHE A 96 -0.72 -19.48 -22.19
C PHE A 96 -1.75 -18.39 -22.56
N SER A 97 -2.04 -18.21 -23.84
CA SER A 97 -3.05 -17.25 -24.33
C SER A 97 -4.47 -17.62 -23.88
N GLN A 98 -4.81 -18.90 -23.87
CA GLN A 98 -6.09 -19.40 -23.38
C GLN A 98 -6.26 -19.14 -21.88
N CYS A 99 -5.24 -19.47 -21.07
CA CYS A 99 -5.26 -19.19 -19.64
C CYS A 99 -5.43 -17.70 -19.35
N LYS A 100 -4.70 -16.84 -20.09
CA LYS A 100 -4.85 -15.39 -19.98
C LYS A 100 -6.29 -14.95 -20.30
N SER A 101 -6.85 -15.44 -21.40
CA SER A 101 -8.22 -15.09 -21.82
C SER A 101 -9.26 -15.54 -20.79
N ALA A 102 -9.11 -16.74 -20.21
CA ALA A 102 -9.98 -17.25 -19.16
C ALA A 102 -9.93 -16.38 -17.90
N LEU A 103 -8.73 -15.96 -17.47
CA LEU A 103 -8.58 -15.04 -16.34
C LEU A 103 -9.23 -13.68 -16.61
N GLU A 104 -9.04 -13.11 -17.80
CA GLU A 104 -9.68 -11.86 -18.21
C GLU A 104 -11.21 -11.97 -18.29
N GLU A 105 -11.74 -13.14 -18.62
CA GLU A 105 -13.18 -13.41 -18.59
C GLU A 105 -13.70 -13.48 -17.15
N VAL A 106 -12.99 -14.17 -16.25
CA VAL A 106 -13.35 -14.22 -14.83
C VAL A 106 -13.39 -12.81 -14.23
N VAL A 107 -12.37 -11.98 -14.49
CA VAL A 107 -12.36 -10.58 -14.03
C VAL A 107 -13.58 -9.82 -14.57
N ARG A 108 -13.89 -9.96 -15.85
CA ARG A 108 -15.07 -9.32 -16.46
C ARG A 108 -16.39 -9.78 -15.84
N ILE A 109 -16.52 -11.06 -15.50
CA ILE A 109 -17.72 -11.59 -14.84
C ILE A 109 -17.84 -11.00 -13.43
N VAL A 110 -16.74 -10.98 -12.67
CA VAL A 110 -16.70 -10.40 -11.32
C VAL A 110 -17.08 -8.91 -11.36
N ASP A 111 -16.50 -8.14 -12.27
CA ASP A 111 -16.81 -6.72 -12.43
C ASP A 111 -18.28 -6.46 -12.78
N LYS A 112 -18.83 -7.25 -13.72
CA LYS A 112 -20.24 -7.14 -14.14
C LYS A 112 -21.22 -7.55 -13.05
N SER A 113 -20.85 -8.54 -12.24
CA SER A 113 -21.71 -9.09 -11.19
C SER A 113 -21.90 -8.13 -10.01
N GLY A 114 -21.04 -7.10 -9.87
CA GLY A 114 -21.05 -6.21 -8.70
C GLY A 114 -20.64 -6.91 -7.39
N TYR A 115 -20.33 -8.22 -7.45
CA TYR A 115 -20.12 -9.07 -6.28
C TYR A 115 -19.10 -8.47 -5.31
N GLN A 116 -18.00 -7.89 -5.75
CA GLN A 116 -17.03 -7.30 -4.82
C GLN A 116 -17.50 -6.02 -4.10
N ARG A 117 -18.41 -5.23 -4.70
CA ARG A 117 -18.92 -4.00 -4.07
C ARG A 117 -20.09 -4.28 -3.14
N ASP A 118 -20.98 -5.17 -3.55
CA ASP A 118 -22.22 -5.43 -2.83
C ASP A 118 -22.15 -6.69 -1.95
N ASN A 119 -21.02 -7.42 -1.94
CA ASN A 119 -20.86 -8.60 -1.08
C ASN A 119 -20.57 -8.17 0.37
N PRO A 120 -21.49 -8.42 1.32
CA PRO A 120 -21.29 -8.11 2.73
C PRO A 120 -20.17 -8.94 3.37
N TRP A 121 -19.69 -10.00 2.69
CA TRP A 121 -18.58 -10.84 3.12
C TRP A 121 -17.24 -10.47 2.46
N ASN A 122 -17.17 -9.38 1.70
CA ASN A 122 -15.91 -8.93 1.11
C ASN A 122 -14.87 -8.62 2.21
N GLY A 123 -13.69 -9.24 2.13
CA GLY A 123 -12.63 -9.13 3.15
C GLY A 123 -12.82 -10.05 4.37
N CYS A 124 -13.81 -10.92 4.37
CA CYS A 124 -13.99 -11.92 5.42
C CYS A 124 -12.87 -12.97 5.37
N MET A 125 -12.09 -13.10 6.45
CA MET A 125 -10.99 -14.08 6.57
C MET A 125 -11.46 -15.45 7.08
N LEU A 126 -12.76 -15.66 7.27
CA LEU A 126 -13.29 -16.92 7.80
C LEU A 126 -13.15 -18.03 6.75
N THR A 127 -12.22 -18.94 7.01
CA THR A 127 -11.94 -20.10 6.15
C THR A 127 -12.92 -21.26 6.38
N SER A 128 -13.64 -21.28 7.51
CA SER A 128 -14.68 -22.28 7.78
C SER A 128 -15.76 -21.71 8.69
N ILE A 129 -17.00 -22.17 8.48
CA ILE A 129 -18.16 -21.77 9.29
C ILE A 129 -18.53 -22.91 10.22
N THR A 130 -18.00 -22.88 11.44
CA THR A 130 -18.35 -23.84 12.50
C THR A 130 -19.74 -23.56 13.08
N TYR A 131 -20.34 -24.56 13.73
CA TYR A 131 -21.63 -24.40 14.41
C TYR A 131 -21.55 -23.35 15.54
N GLU A 132 -20.46 -23.39 16.31
CA GLU A 132 -20.19 -22.43 17.40
C GLU A 132 -20.12 -20.98 16.88
N PHE A 133 -19.44 -20.76 15.75
CA PHE A 133 -19.39 -19.43 15.13
C PHE A 133 -20.77 -18.92 14.74
N ARG A 134 -21.63 -19.78 14.17
CA ARG A 134 -23.00 -19.37 13.80
C ARG A 134 -23.81 -18.98 15.03
N GLN A 135 -23.72 -19.78 16.10
CA GLN A 135 -24.46 -19.51 17.32
C GLN A 135 -23.97 -18.22 17.99
N GLN A 136 -22.65 -18.01 18.04
CA GLN A 136 -22.07 -16.78 18.57
C GLN A 136 -22.46 -15.55 17.72
N PHE A 137 -22.40 -15.66 16.40
CA PHE A 137 -22.83 -14.59 15.49
C PHE A 137 -24.31 -14.25 15.67
N SER A 138 -25.19 -15.25 15.84
CA SER A 138 -26.61 -15.02 16.12
C SER A 138 -26.81 -14.25 17.43
N VAL A 139 -26.14 -14.66 18.51
CA VAL A 139 -26.22 -13.98 19.81
C VAL A 139 -25.70 -12.54 19.72
N ASP A 140 -24.58 -12.32 19.03
CA ASP A 140 -23.99 -10.99 18.91
C ASP A 140 -24.80 -10.07 17.98
N SER A 141 -25.43 -10.63 16.95
CA SER A 141 -26.39 -9.92 16.09
C SER A 141 -27.61 -9.46 16.87
N GLU A 142 -28.18 -10.33 17.73
CA GLU A 142 -29.29 -9.97 18.61
C GLU A 142 -28.91 -8.84 19.58
N LYS A 143 -27.72 -8.92 20.19
CA LYS A 143 -27.21 -7.83 21.06
C LYS A 143 -27.07 -6.52 20.27
N LEU A 144 -26.49 -6.56 19.07
CA LEU A 144 -26.32 -5.37 18.23
C LEU A 144 -27.68 -4.76 17.89
N LEU A 145 -28.67 -5.58 17.56
CA LEU A 145 -30.03 -5.14 17.29
C LEU A 145 -30.65 -4.45 18.52
N THR A 146 -30.48 -5.02 19.72
CA THR A 146 -30.96 -4.36 20.95
C THR A 146 -30.27 -3.02 21.21
N PHE A 147 -28.96 -2.91 20.97
CA PHE A 147 -28.24 -1.64 21.12
C PHE A 147 -28.71 -0.58 20.12
N VAL A 148 -28.94 -0.96 18.87
CA VAL A 148 -29.47 -0.06 17.84
C VAL A 148 -30.89 0.39 18.19
N SER A 149 -31.76 -0.53 18.63
CA SER A 149 -33.12 -0.18 19.07
C SER A 149 -33.12 0.78 20.27
N ASN A 150 -32.24 0.55 21.26
CA ASN A 150 -32.07 1.46 22.40
C ASN A 150 -31.54 2.83 21.97
N GLY A 151 -30.59 2.86 21.03
CA GLY A 151 -30.07 4.10 20.45
C GLY A 151 -31.14 4.90 19.72
N ILE A 152 -32.00 4.22 18.95
CA ILE A 152 -33.17 4.84 18.28
C ILE A 152 -34.16 5.38 19.32
N ALA A 153 -34.43 4.65 20.39
CA ALA A 153 -35.32 5.10 21.46
C ALA A 153 -34.78 6.38 22.13
N LEU A 154 -33.50 6.40 22.51
CA LEU A 154 -32.83 7.59 23.07
C LEU A 154 -32.85 8.76 22.09
N TYR A 155 -32.60 8.50 20.80
CA TYR A 155 -32.66 9.52 19.76
C TYR A 155 -34.07 10.14 19.66
N ASN A 156 -35.11 9.31 19.69
CA ASN A 156 -36.50 9.77 19.66
C ASN A 156 -36.88 10.56 20.92
N GLU A 157 -36.44 10.12 22.10
CA GLU A 157 -36.62 10.87 23.35
C GLU A 157 -35.97 12.26 23.26
N ILE A 158 -34.75 12.33 22.73
CA ILE A 158 -34.03 13.60 22.56
C ILE A 158 -34.73 14.51 21.55
N ILE A 159 -35.19 13.97 20.41
CA ILE A 159 -35.98 14.75 19.45
C ILE A 159 -37.24 15.31 20.11
N SER A 160 -37.91 14.51 20.95
CA SER A 160 -39.10 14.97 21.67
C SER A 160 -38.79 16.14 22.63
N LEU A 161 -37.63 16.11 23.29
CA LEU A 161 -37.18 17.17 24.21
C LEU A 161 -36.74 18.44 23.49
N LEU A 162 -36.12 18.32 22.32
CA LEU A 162 -35.59 19.45 21.53
C LEU A 162 -36.62 20.00 20.52
N GLY A 163 -37.80 19.40 20.39
CA GLY A 163 -38.85 19.83 19.46
C GLY A 163 -38.45 19.81 17.98
N SER A 164 -37.34 19.13 17.64
CA SER A 164 -36.68 19.25 16.34
C SER A 164 -37.18 18.18 15.36
N ALA A 165 -38.39 18.34 14.83
CA ALA A 165 -39.06 17.36 13.97
C ALA A 165 -38.41 17.11 12.57
N LYS A 166 -37.19 17.61 12.31
CA LYS A 166 -36.56 17.60 10.96
C LYS A 166 -35.20 16.91 10.87
N LEU A 167 -34.65 16.36 11.94
CA LEU A 167 -33.39 15.59 11.82
C LEU A 167 -33.70 14.16 11.38
N THR A 168 -33.45 13.88 10.10
CA THR A 168 -33.47 12.51 9.57
C THR A 168 -32.33 11.71 10.21
N PRO A 169 -32.60 10.56 10.87
CA PRO A 169 -31.54 9.76 11.46
C PRO A 169 -30.64 9.18 10.34
N SER A 170 -29.40 9.65 10.27
CA SER A 170 -28.35 9.11 9.40
C SER A 170 -27.08 8.92 10.22
N TYR A 171 -26.32 7.86 9.92
CA TYR A 171 -25.04 7.60 10.58
C TYR A 171 -24.06 8.79 10.43
N GLU A 172 -24.12 9.49 9.31
CA GLU A 172 -23.27 10.67 9.05
C GLU A 172 -23.57 11.83 10.00
N ILE A 173 -24.80 11.95 10.51
CA ILE A 173 -25.25 13.06 11.37
C ILE A 173 -24.88 12.78 12.85
N THR A 174 -24.47 11.55 13.18
CA THR A 174 -24.14 11.17 14.56
C THR A 174 -22.96 11.96 15.12
N SER A 175 -21.96 12.32 14.30
CA SER A 175 -20.85 13.17 14.74
C SER A 175 -21.31 14.57 15.15
N ASP A 176 -22.22 15.16 14.37
CA ASP A 176 -22.71 16.52 14.61
C ASP A 176 -23.62 16.57 15.84
N VAL A 177 -24.41 15.50 16.04
CA VAL A 177 -25.23 15.31 17.25
C VAL A 177 -24.35 15.15 18.49
N ILE A 178 -23.22 14.45 18.41
CA ILE A 178 -22.25 14.35 19.52
C ILE A 178 -21.65 15.72 19.86
N VAL A 179 -21.31 16.53 18.86
CA VAL A 179 -20.82 17.90 19.07
C VAL A 179 -21.89 18.76 19.74
N LEU A 180 -23.14 18.67 19.27
CA LEU A 180 -24.27 19.37 19.88
C LEU A 180 -24.50 18.94 21.33
N PHE A 181 -24.38 17.65 21.65
CA PHE A 181 -24.48 17.17 23.04
C PHE A 181 -23.32 17.63 23.91
N ASN A 182 -22.10 17.69 23.39
CA ASN A 182 -20.97 18.23 24.14
C ASN A 182 -21.19 19.71 24.46
N LEU A 183 -21.70 20.50 23.51
CA LEU A 183 -22.08 21.90 23.73
C LEU A 183 -23.24 22.04 24.73
N ALA A 184 -24.24 21.16 24.64
CA ALA A 184 -25.36 21.15 25.59
C ALA A 184 -24.93 20.76 27.01
N LYS A 185 -23.89 19.92 27.14
CA LYS A 185 -23.33 19.50 28.43
C LYS A 185 -22.53 20.63 29.12
N GLU A 186 -21.92 21.53 28.33
CA GLU A 186 -21.21 22.71 28.83
C GLU A 186 -22.14 23.91 29.09
N SER A 187 -23.40 23.82 28.64
CA SER A 187 -24.39 24.87 28.84
C SER A 187 -24.83 24.96 30.31
N PRO A 188 -24.88 26.17 30.91
CA PRO A 188 -25.40 26.35 32.26
C PRO A 188 -26.89 26.01 32.28
N ASN A 189 -27.21 24.88 32.94
CA ASN A 189 -28.54 24.33 33.26
C ASN A 189 -29.73 25.21 32.78
N ILE A 190 -30.01 25.18 31.47
CA ILE A 190 -31.06 26.02 30.88
C ILE A 190 -32.39 25.53 31.45
N PRO A 191 -33.17 26.36 32.17
CA PRO A 191 -34.46 25.94 32.69
C PRO A 191 -35.39 25.60 31.53
N VAL A 192 -35.92 24.37 31.49
CA VAL A 192 -36.83 23.89 30.42
C VAL A 192 -38.01 24.84 30.17
N LYS A 193 -38.43 25.59 31.19
CA LYS A 193 -39.46 26.64 31.09
C LYS A 193 -39.15 27.76 30.09
N TRP A 194 -37.89 27.99 29.73
CA TRP A 194 -37.50 28.98 28.72
C TRP A 194 -37.77 28.50 27.30
N LEU A 195 -37.71 27.19 27.05
CA LEU A 195 -38.03 26.58 25.76
C LEU A 195 -39.55 26.47 25.54
N GLU A 196 -40.35 26.44 26.60
CA GLU A 196 -41.82 26.52 26.55
C GLU A 196 -42.35 27.95 26.35
N CYS A 197 -41.50 28.97 26.45
CA CYS A 197 -41.95 30.33 26.27
C CYS A 197 -42.21 30.60 24.78
N ASN A 198 -43.45 30.91 24.43
CA ASN A 198 -43.82 31.27 23.07
C ASN A 198 -43.09 32.59 22.70
N ILE A 199 -41.98 32.46 21.99
CA ILE A 199 -41.05 33.54 21.62
C ILE A 199 -41.81 34.66 20.92
N ASP A 200 -42.84 34.34 20.13
CA ASP A 200 -43.64 35.34 19.41
C ASP A 200 -44.43 36.26 20.35
N LYS A 201 -45.02 35.70 21.43
CA LYS A 201 -45.70 36.51 22.46
C LYS A 201 -44.75 37.41 23.22
N GLN A 202 -43.52 36.97 23.46
CA GLN A 202 -42.52 37.82 24.14
C GLN A 202 -41.99 38.92 23.23
N ILE A 203 -41.77 38.64 21.94
CA ILE A 203 -41.41 39.67 20.96
C ILE A 203 -42.51 40.72 20.87
N GLU A 204 -43.78 40.30 20.88
CA GLU A 204 -44.93 41.21 20.87
C GLU A 204 -44.99 42.07 22.15
N GLN A 205 -44.75 41.48 23.32
CA GLN A 205 -44.68 42.23 24.58
C GLN A 205 -43.50 43.21 24.63
N VAL A 206 -42.32 42.81 24.14
CA VAL A 206 -41.15 43.68 24.08
C VAL A 206 -41.36 44.82 23.09
N ALA A 207 -41.98 44.56 21.93
CA ALA A 207 -42.35 45.60 20.97
C ALA A 207 -43.31 46.62 21.59
N ASN A 208 -44.31 46.14 22.35
CA ASN A 208 -45.28 46.99 23.04
C ASN A 208 -44.62 47.82 24.15
N CYS A 209 -43.66 47.25 24.89
CA CYS A 209 -42.85 48.00 25.86
C CYS A 209 -41.98 49.07 25.20
N ILE A 210 -41.41 48.80 24.02
CA ILE A 210 -40.63 49.79 23.26
C ILE A 210 -41.52 50.93 22.75
N GLU A 211 -42.75 50.65 22.32
CA GLU A 211 -43.71 51.69 21.95
C GLU A 211 -44.12 52.57 23.13
N LEU A 212 -44.36 51.97 24.31
CA LEU A 212 -44.67 52.71 25.52
C LEU A 212 -43.49 53.58 26.00
N LEU A 213 -42.25 53.10 25.85
CA LEU A 213 -41.04 53.89 26.14
C LEU A 213 -40.88 55.06 25.15
N LYS A 214 -41.18 54.85 23.86
CA LYS A 214 -41.18 55.95 22.87
C LYS A 214 -42.25 57.00 23.18
N LYS A 215 -43.46 56.59 23.57
CA LYS A 215 -44.52 57.51 24.01
C LYS A 215 -44.17 58.30 25.27
N ARG A 216 -43.42 57.70 26.19
CA ARG A 216 -42.95 58.37 27.42
C ARG A 216 -41.83 59.37 27.16
N ASN A 217 -41.00 59.15 26.13
CA ASN A 217 -39.93 60.07 25.73
C ASN A 217 -40.38 61.17 24.75
N SER A 218 -41.67 61.18 24.35
CA SER A 218 -42.29 62.20 23.49
C SER A 218 -43.26 63.14 24.24
N LEU A 219 -43.17 63.18 25.56
CA LEU A 219 -43.83 64.12 26.50
C LEU A 219 -42.75 64.93 27.21
#